data_AF-A0A0S8I1F5-F1
#
_entry.id   AF-A0A0S8I1F5-F1
#
_cell.length_a   1.000
_cell.length_b   1.000
_cell.length_c   1.000
_cell.angle_alpha   90.00
_cell.angle_beta   90.00
_cell.angle_gamma   90.00
#
_symmetry.space_group_name_H-M   'P 1'
#
loop_
_entity.id
_entity.type
_entity.pdbx_description
1 polymer ?
#
loop_
_entity_poly.entity_id
_entity_poly.type
_entity_poly.pdbx_seq_one_letter_code
_entity_poly.pdbx_strand_id
1 'polypeptide(L)'
;MSRVRRIPFHPFLFGVYAILALLAHNISQVNINIAIRSLVIVSLSALIALIVVRLIVKDWHKAAIIVSILVVFFFTYGHLYSTFEDVAIFGFVIGRHRFLLLIWLVIFLLGSWWAIKSNDKRFVITYVLNIIAVVALIFPIFQIINYRLETSLSFQKEPKDFNNGWEFQGIVDLQISDEGIPPDIYYIILDMYVRDDVLMEVFHYDNSPFLNSLIEEGFFIARCSQSNYQDTPLSIASSLNLNYLETFAQELIDKEMDHYQIEPFVDGSTVRRELSNLGYTIVNVESGFFLTEWKDADMYLQRQEKTVLQSLAIGGLNEFESMLLYSTAGMLLNEVRTLRSQVLIPLFDQSYIERRNQILYALDSLDTIATSPGPKFVFVHIVVPHPPFVFGPDGEYFPRTTPLTLNLDMEDRYWDRYIEGYTGQVIFLNKRLLVAIQN
;
A
#
# COMPACT_ATOMS: atom_id res chain seq x y z
N MET A 1 16.35 -3.04 39.73
CA MET A 1 15.32 -2.00 39.47
C MET A 1 15.84 -0.54 39.43
N SER A 2 17.09 -0.21 39.84
CA SER A 2 17.57 1.19 39.87
C SER A 2 18.13 1.76 38.54
N ARG A 3 18.60 0.90 37.61
CA ARG A 3 19.21 1.34 36.34
C ARG A 3 18.20 1.82 35.29
N VAL A 4 17.03 1.19 35.20
CA VAL A 4 15.95 1.57 34.25
C VAL A 4 15.40 2.97 34.52
N ARG A 5 15.45 3.44 35.78
CA ARG A 5 15.03 4.80 36.16
C ARG A 5 15.98 5.90 35.68
N ARG A 6 17.18 5.57 35.20
CA ARG A 6 18.23 6.56 34.89
C ARG A 6 18.52 6.73 33.40
N ILE A 7 18.06 5.83 32.54
CA ILE A 7 18.32 5.93 31.11
C ILE A 7 17.07 6.47 30.41
N PRO A 8 17.17 7.59 29.68
CA PRO A 8 16.01 8.20 29.03
C PRO A 8 15.76 7.55 27.66
N PHE A 9 15.02 6.44 27.63
CA PHE A 9 14.67 5.72 26.40
C PHE A 9 13.47 6.31 25.66
N HIS A 10 12.64 7.08 26.36
CA HIS A 10 11.40 7.63 25.84
C HIS A 10 11.50 8.39 24.48
N PRO A 11 12.58 9.13 24.12
CA PRO A 11 12.66 9.75 22.80
C PRO A 11 12.63 8.73 21.65
N PHE A 12 13.30 7.59 21.84
CA PHE A 12 13.34 6.51 20.88
C PHE A 12 12.02 5.75 20.85
N LEU A 13 11.46 5.45 22.03
CA LEU A 13 10.21 4.71 22.14
C LEU A 13 9.03 5.46 21.53
N PHE A 14 8.97 6.80 21.66
CA PHE A 14 7.95 7.61 20.99
C PHE A 14 8.12 7.59 19.46
N GLY A 15 9.35 7.62 18.95
CA GLY A 15 9.62 7.46 17.52
C GLY A 15 9.20 6.09 17.00
N VAL A 16 9.56 5.02 17.72
CA VAL A 16 9.14 3.64 17.41
C VAL A 16 7.62 3.51 17.46
N TYR A 17 6.96 4.12 18.45
CA TYR A 17 5.51 4.12 18.57
C TYR A 17 4.86 4.72 17.32
N ALA A 18 5.33 5.86 16.82
CA ALA A 18 4.74 6.46 15.62
C ALA A 18 4.81 5.54 14.40
N ILE A 19 5.94 4.85 14.21
CA ILE A 19 6.09 3.88 13.10
C ILE A 19 5.20 2.66 13.29
N LEU A 20 5.19 2.07 14.48
CA LEU A 20 4.39 0.87 14.76
C LEU A 20 2.90 1.15 14.77
N ALA A 21 2.46 2.33 15.21
CA ALA A 21 1.08 2.75 15.13
C ALA A 21 0.60 2.87 13.67
N LEU A 22 1.41 3.48 12.81
CA LEU A 22 1.10 3.56 11.38
C LEU A 22 1.09 2.18 10.73
N LEU A 23 2.07 1.33 11.03
CA LEU A 23 2.11 -0.05 10.54
C LEU A 23 0.91 -0.86 11.04
N ALA A 24 0.58 -0.78 12.33
CA ALA A 24 -0.54 -1.51 12.91
C ALA A 24 -1.87 -1.13 12.28
N HIS A 25 -2.06 0.16 11.97
CA HIS A 25 -3.26 0.64 11.29
C HIS A 25 -3.40 0.12 9.86
N ASN A 26 -2.28 -0.14 9.17
CA ASN A 26 -2.25 -0.59 7.77
C ASN A 26 -1.78 -2.06 7.64
N ILE A 27 -1.77 -2.83 8.73
CA ILE A 27 -1.09 -4.15 8.77
C ILE A 27 -1.73 -5.17 7.84
N SER A 28 -3.01 -4.98 7.50
CA SER A 28 -3.73 -5.82 6.55
C SER A 28 -3.37 -5.58 5.09
N GLN A 29 -2.71 -4.47 4.79
CA GLN A 29 -2.41 -4.06 3.42
C GLN A 29 -0.92 -4.13 3.07
N VAL A 30 -0.04 -4.15 4.07
CA VAL A 30 1.41 -4.14 3.84
C VAL A 30 2.19 -5.16 4.64
N ASN A 31 3.31 -5.58 4.06
CA ASN A 31 4.26 -6.44 4.74
C ASN A 31 5.00 -5.70 5.86
N ILE A 32 5.22 -6.38 6.99
CA ILE A 32 5.88 -5.81 8.20
C ILE A 32 7.28 -5.24 7.91
N ASN A 33 7.97 -5.81 6.92
CA ASN A 33 9.31 -5.40 6.54
C ASN A 33 9.38 -3.96 6.00
N ILE A 34 8.25 -3.41 5.51
CA ILE A 34 8.19 -2.04 4.98
C ILE A 34 8.57 -0.99 6.04
N ALA A 35 8.31 -1.28 7.32
CA ALA A 35 8.57 -0.37 8.43
C ALA A 35 10.04 -0.37 8.91
N ILE A 36 10.85 -1.37 8.53
CA ILE A 36 12.22 -1.54 9.07
C ILE A 36 13.08 -0.32 8.78
N ARG A 37 13.06 0.18 7.54
CA ARG A 37 13.84 1.36 7.15
C ARG A 37 13.42 2.61 7.92
N SER A 38 12.12 2.82 8.06
CA SER A 38 11.56 3.93 8.86
C SER A 38 11.96 3.84 10.33
N LEU A 39 11.92 2.64 10.94
CA LEU A 39 12.38 2.42 12.32
C LEU A 39 13.85 2.80 12.51
N VAL A 40 14.72 2.41 11.56
CA VAL A 40 16.14 2.75 11.59
C VAL A 40 16.34 4.26 11.44
N ILE A 41 15.74 4.88 10.42
CA ILE A 41 15.88 6.32 10.14
C ILE A 41 15.38 7.16 11.33
N VAL A 42 14.22 6.84 11.89
CA VAL A 42 13.65 7.58 13.03
C VAL A 42 14.48 7.38 14.29
N SER A 43 14.95 6.16 14.55
CA SER A 43 15.81 5.90 15.72
C SER A 43 17.14 6.64 15.62
N LEU A 44 17.77 6.65 14.44
CA LEU A 44 19.00 7.41 14.19
C LEU A 44 18.77 8.92 14.27
N SER A 45 17.66 9.42 13.74
CA SER A 45 17.28 10.84 13.81
C SER A 45 17.05 11.28 15.27
N ALA A 46 16.36 10.45 16.06
CA ALA A 46 16.18 10.68 17.49
C ALA A 46 17.52 10.65 18.25
N LEU A 47 18.45 9.75 17.88
CA LEU A 47 19.79 9.70 18.46
C LEU A 47 20.58 10.99 18.17
N ILE A 48 20.58 11.42 16.92
CA ILE A 48 21.27 12.64 16.48
C ILE A 48 20.68 13.85 17.20
N ALA A 49 19.35 13.99 17.22
CA ALA A 49 18.66 15.06 17.94
C ALA A 49 19.01 15.05 19.44
N LEU A 50 19.05 13.87 20.07
CA LEU A 50 19.43 13.72 21.47
C LEU A 50 20.87 14.17 21.72
N ILE A 51 21.81 13.79 20.86
CA ILE A 51 23.21 14.22 20.97
C ILE A 51 23.31 15.74 20.82
N VAL A 52 22.68 16.32 19.79
CA VAL A 52 22.70 17.77 19.53
C VAL A 52 22.13 18.55 20.71
N VAL A 53 20.93 18.19 21.19
CA VAL A 53 20.30 18.87 22.32
C VAL A 53 21.10 18.66 23.61
N ARG A 54 21.70 17.48 23.80
CA ARG A 54 22.59 17.21 24.94
C ARG A 54 23.82 18.12 24.92
N LEU A 55 24.41 18.40 23.76
CA LEU A 55 25.55 19.32 23.67
C LEU A 55 25.18 20.74 24.10
N ILE A 56 23.94 21.17 23.84
CA ILE A 56 23.43 22.50 24.22
C ILE A 56 23.07 22.55 25.71
N VAL A 57 22.27 21.60 26.19
CA VAL A 57 21.70 21.62 27.55
C VAL A 57 22.63 21.00 28.60
N LYS A 58 23.62 20.21 28.17
CA LYS A 58 24.64 19.51 28.98
C LYS A 58 24.07 18.53 30.02
N ASP A 59 22.81 18.15 29.91
CA ASP A 59 22.14 17.15 30.76
C ASP A 59 21.31 16.19 29.89
N TRP A 60 21.54 14.89 30.04
CA TRP A 60 20.90 13.85 29.24
C TRP A 60 19.38 13.75 29.47
N HIS A 61 18.91 13.93 30.70
CA HIS A 61 17.49 13.82 31.02
C HIS A 61 16.72 14.98 30.42
N LYS A 62 17.24 16.20 30.58
CA LYS A 62 16.63 17.39 29.98
C LYS A 62 16.62 17.31 28.46
N ALA A 63 17.75 16.91 27.87
CA ALA A 63 17.85 16.74 26.42
C ALA A 63 16.83 15.72 25.91
N ALA A 64 16.68 14.58 26.57
CA ALA A 64 15.70 13.59 26.20
C ALA A 64 14.25 14.08 26.33
N ILE A 65 13.91 14.83 27.39
CA ILE A 65 12.58 15.43 27.54
C ILE A 65 12.29 16.35 26.35
N ILE A 66 13.22 17.23 26.00
CA ILE A 66 13.08 18.15 24.85
C ILE A 66 12.93 17.37 23.53
N VAL A 67 13.77 16.37 23.29
CA VAL A 67 13.68 15.56 22.07
C VAL A 67 12.40 14.75 22.00
N SER A 68 11.85 14.32 23.14
CA SER A 68 10.55 13.65 23.13
C SER A 68 9.40 14.58 22.80
N ILE A 69 9.44 15.81 23.31
CA ILE A 69 8.50 16.85 22.89
C ILE A 69 8.64 17.08 21.39
N LEU A 70 9.88 17.21 20.87
CA LEU A 70 10.13 17.38 19.43
C LEU A 70 9.57 16.22 18.60
N VAL A 71 9.85 14.98 19.00
CA VAL A 71 9.38 13.76 18.31
C VAL A 71 7.84 13.72 18.31
N VAL A 72 7.20 13.90 19.46
CA VAL A 72 5.73 13.93 19.56
C VAL A 72 5.16 15.04 18.68
N PHE A 73 5.72 16.25 18.73
CA PHE A 73 5.27 17.39 17.93
C PHE A 73 5.45 17.15 16.43
N PHE A 74 6.55 16.51 16.03
CA PHE A 74 6.81 16.17 14.64
C PHE A 74 5.78 15.16 14.12
N PHE A 75 5.57 14.04 14.84
CA PHE A 75 4.66 12.96 14.40
C PHE A 75 3.17 13.29 14.52
N THR A 76 2.78 14.30 15.31
CA THR A 76 1.36 14.68 15.48
C THR A 76 0.94 15.86 14.61
N TYR A 77 1.87 16.57 14.00
CA TYR A 77 1.57 17.80 13.26
C TYR A 77 0.63 17.58 12.06
N GLY A 78 0.86 16.55 11.25
CA GLY A 78 0.04 16.32 10.05
C GLY A 78 -1.40 15.94 10.40
N HIS A 79 -1.59 15.13 11.45
CA HIS A 79 -2.92 14.81 12.00
C HIS A 79 -3.65 16.06 12.53
N LEU A 80 -2.93 16.96 13.17
CA LEU A 80 -3.50 18.23 13.63
C LEU A 80 -3.86 19.13 12.45
N TYR A 81 -2.96 19.25 11.48
CA TYR A 81 -3.19 20.03 10.28
C TYR A 81 -4.43 19.55 9.52
N SER A 82 -4.55 18.24 9.26
CA SER A 82 -5.70 17.69 8.53
C SER A 82 -7.04 17.89 9.25
N THR A 83 -7.03 17.99 10.58
CA THR A 83 -8.22 18.28 11.38
C THR A 83 -8.66 19.74 11.27
N PHE A 84 -7.71 20.66 11.05
CA PHE A 84 -7.95 22.10 11.08
C PHE A 84 -7.88 22.78 9.71
N GLU A 85 -7.43 22.10 8.64
CA GLU A 85 -7.14 22.70 7.32
C GLU A 85 -8.31 23.52 6.76
N ASP A 86 -9.54 23.05 6.95
CA ASP A 86 -10.76 23.71 6.46
C ASP A 86 -11.51 24.52 7.53
N VAL A 87 -11.00 24.57 8.76
CA VAL A 87 -11.69 25.26 9.86
C VAL A 87 -11.51 26.78 9.71
N ALA A 88 -12.63 27.48 9.54
CA ALA A 88 -12.68 28.94 9.49
C ALA A 88 -13.32 29.51 10.76
N ILE A 89 -12.63 30.45 11.42
CA ILE A 89 -13.15 31.21 12.57
C ILE A 89 -13.17 32.68 12.19
N PHE A 90 -14.32 33.34 12.29
CA PHE A 90 -14.52 34.74 11.88
C PHE A 90 -14.07 35.04 10.43
N GLY A 91 -14.25 34.07 9.51
CA GLY A 91 -13.83 34.20 8.11
C GLY A 91 -12.34 33.96 7.86
N PHE A 92 -11.56 33.63 8.89
CA PHE A 92 -10.15 33.27 8.76
C PHE A 92 -9.95 31.77 8.89
N VAL A 93 -9.36 31.15 7.86
CA VAL A 93 -8.94 29.74 7.91
C VAL A 93 -7.76 29.61 8.86
N ILE A 94 -8.00 28.97 10.02
CA ILE A 94 -7.00 28.82 11.08
C ILE A 94 -6.02 27.68 10.79
N GLY A 95 -6.42 26.71 9.97
CA GLY A 95 -5.62 25.55 9.58
C GLY A 95 -4.42 25.85 8.69
N ARG A 96 -4.21 27.10 8.26
CA ARG A 96 -3.06 27.42 7.41
C ARG A 96 -1.74 27.18 8.16
N HIS A 97 -0.78 26.54 7.49
CA HIS A 97 0.53 26.22 8.06
C HIS A 97 1.19 27.39 8.79
N ARG A 98 1.13 28.62 8.25
CA ARG A 98 1.72 29.82 8.89
C ARG A 98 1.20 30.10 10.31
N PHE A 99 -0.07 29.82 10.58
CA PHE A 99 -0.66 30.05 11.90
C PHE A 99 -0.41 28.85 12.80
N LEU A 100 -0.66 27.64 12.28
CA LEU A 100 -0.47 26.42 13.04
C LEU A 100 0.98 26.22 13.46
N LEU A 101 1.95 26.48 12.58
CA LEU A 101 3.39 26.40 12.88
C LEU A 101 3.81 27.39 13.96
N LEU A 102 3.28 28.61 13.95
CA LEU A 102 3.60 29.60 14.97
C LEU A 102 3.13 29.13 16.34
N ILE A 103 1.89 28.63 16.43
CA ILE A 103 1.33 28.07 17.67
C ILE A 103 2.18 26.86 18.11
N TRP A 104 2.47 25.94 17.19
CA TRP A 104 3.28 24.74 17.46
C TRP A 104 4.67 25.09 18.00
N LEU A 105 5.33 26.08 17.38
CA LEU A 105 6.64 26.56 17.79
C LEU A 105 6.58 27.19 19.19
N VAL A 106 5.58 28.02 19.48
CA VAL A 106 5.42 28.65 20.80
C VAL A 106 5.25 27.58 21.88
N ILE A 107 4.39 26.59 21.67
CA ILE A 107 4.16 25.51 22.65
C ILE A 107 5.43 24.67 22.82
N PHE A 108 6.12 24.34 21.72
CA PHE A 108 7.40 23.62 21.77
C PHE A 108 8.46 24.37 22.60
N LEU A 109 8.61 25.68 22.38
CA LEU A 109 9.57 26.51 23.10
C LEU A 109 9.23 26.63 24.58
N LEU A 110 7.94 26.80 24.93
CA LEU A 110 7.49 26.82 26.32
C LEU A 110 7.74 25.48 27.02
N GLY A 111 7.43 24.36 26.36
CA GLY A 111 7.71 23.01 26.86
C GLY A 111 9.20 22.75 27.05
N SER A 112 10.02 23.18 26.10
CA SER A 112 11.49 23.09 26.17
C SER A 112 12.05 23.95 27.31
N TRP A 113 11.57 25.18 27.47
CA TRP A 113 11.95 26.05 28.57
C TRP A 113 11.60 25.43 29.93
N TRP A 114 10.40 24.88 30.07
CA TRP A 114 9.97 24.18 31.28
C TRP A 114 10.85 22.94 31.58
N ALA A 115 11.19 22.15 30.56
CA ALA A 115 12.10 21.01 30.68
C ALA A 115 13.50 21.43 31.17
N ILE A 116 14.00 22.59 30.73
CA ILE A 116 15.28 23.13 31.20
C ILE A 116 15.20 23.54 32.67
N LYS A 117 14.07 24.09 33.11
CA LYS A 117 13.86 24.58 34.48
C LYS A 117 13.53 23.49 35.50
N SER A 118 13.10 22.30 35.08
CA SER A 118 12.62 21.22 35.97
C SER A 118 13.73 20.37 36.63
N ASN A 119 14.74 21.03 37.23
CA ASN A 119 15.93 20.39 37.81
C ASN A 119 15.60 19.24 38.77
N ASP A 120 14.76 19.46 39.77
CA ASP A 120 14.57 18.49 40.86
C ASP A 120 13.69 17.30 40.46
N LYS A 121 12.91 17.45 39.39
CA LYS A 121 11.93 16.44 38.94
C LYS A 121 12.34 15.69 37.67
N ARG A 122 13.46 16.05 37.02
CA ARG A 122 13.86 15.48 35.71
C ARG A 122 13.94 13.95 35.69
N PHE A 123 14.42 13.33 36.77
CA PHE A 123 14.47 11.86 36.87
C PHE A 123 13.08 11.23 36.97
N VAL A 124 12.17 11.86 37.73
CA VAL A 124 10.78 11.41 37.85
C VAL A 124 10.06 11.57 36.52
N ILE A 125 10.22 12.71 35.85
CA ILE A 125 9.64 12.97 34.53
C ILE A 125 10.16 11.95 33.52
N THR A 126 11.47 11.69 33.47
CA THR A 126 12.06 10.67 32.60
C THR A 126 11.45 9.29 32.85
N TYR A 127 11.30 8.92 34.13
CA TYR A 127 10.72 7.63 34.50
C TYR A 127 9.25 7.52 34.06
N VAL A 128 8.46 8.57 34.28
CA VAL A 128 7.06 8.62 33.85
C VAL A 128 6.95 8.56 32.34
N LEU A 129 7.75 9.33 31.59
CA LEU A 129 7.77 9.30 30.12
C LEU A 129 8.20 7.94 29.57
N ASN A 130 9.18 7.27 30.18
CA ASN A 130 9.54 5.90 29.82
C ASN A 130 8.35 4.95 30.00
N ILE A 131 7.61 5.05 31.11
CA ILE A 131 6.41 4.23 31.34
C ILE A 131 5.35 4.52 30.28
N ILE A 132 5.04 5.81 30.05
CA ILE A 132 4.05 6.22 29.04
C ILE A 132 4.41 5.67 27.68
N ALA A 133 5.67 5.79 27.25
CA ALA A 133 6.11 5.31 25.94
C ALA A 133 6.05 3.77 25.84
N VAL A 134 6.41 3.03 26.90
CA VAL A 134 6.27 1.57 26.94
C VAL A 134 4.80 1.16 26.87
N VAL A 135 3.93 1.80 27.64
CA VAL A 135 2.48 1.51 27.64
C VAL A 135 1.87 1.83 26.28
N ALA A 136 2.26 2.95 25.64
CA ALA A 136 1.80 3.32 24.31
C ALA A 136 2.14 2.25 23.25
N LEU A 137 3.30 1.59 23.37
CA LEU A 137 3.72 0.52 22.45
C LEU A 137 2.88 -0.75 22.56
N ILE A 138 2.20 -0.99 23.69
CA ILE A 138 1.39 -2.21 23.88
C ILE A 138 0.30 -2.30 22.82
N PHE A 139 -0.39 -1.20 22.53
CA PHE A 139 -1.51 -1.18 21.59
C PHE A 139 -1.13 -1.58 20.16
N PRO A 140 -0.17 -0.91 19.48
CA PRO A 140 0.19 -1.28 18.12
C PRO A 140 0.84 -2.67 18.04
N ILE A 141 1.62 -3.06 19.06
CA ILE A 141 2.21 -4.41 19.10
C ILE A 141 1.11 -5.46 19.22
N PHE A 142 0.12 -5.24 20.10
CA PHE A 142 -1.01 -6.14 20.25
C PHE A 142 -1.81 -6.26 18.96
N GLN A 143 -2.10 -5.15 18.28
CA GLN A 143 -2.82 -5.16 17.00
C GLN A 143 -2.06 -5.93 15.92
N ILE A 144 -0.74 -5.72 15.79
CA ILE A 144 0.11 -6.44 14.82
C ILE A 144 0.15 -7.94 15.15
N ILE A 145 0.32 -8.31 16.42
CA ILE A 145 0.36 -9.72 16.85
C ILE A 145 -1.00 -10.38 16.62
N ASN A 146 -2.09 -9.73 17.01
CA ASN A 146 -3.43 -10.27 16.87
C ASN A 146 -3.76 -10.54 15.40
N TYR A 147 -3.47 -9.57 14.52
CA TYR A 147 -3.61 -9.75 13.08
C TYR A 147 -2.83 -10.97 12.59
N ARG A 148 -1.54 -11.09 12.95
CA ARG A 148 -0.71 -12.23 12.51
C ARG A 148 -1.21 -13.57 13.02
N LEU A 149 -1.70 -13.64 14.26
CA LEU A 149 -2.26 -14.86 14.83
C LEU A 149 -3.54 -15.25 14.09
N GLU A 150 -4.46 -14.30 13.87
CA GLU A 150 -5.69 -14.53 13.12
C GLU A 150 -5.41 -15.03 11.70
N THR A 151 -4.55 -14.35 10.94
CA THR A 151 -4.22 -14.78 9.57
C THR A 151 -3.57 -16.18 9.58
N SER A 152 -2.62 -16.43 10.49
CA SER A 152 -1.94 -17.75 10.55
C SER A 152 -2.88 -18.90 10.93
N LEU A 153 -3.88 -18.66 11.78
CA LEU A 153 -4.88 -19.65 12.14
C LEU A 153 -5.85 -19.92 10.98
N SER A 154 -6.17 -18.88 10.18
CA SER A 154 -6.91 -19.04 8.92
C SER A 154 -6.12 -19.83 7.87
N PHE A 155 -4.79 -19.68 7.79
CA PHE A 155 -3.93 -20.51 6.92
C PHE A 155 -3.76 -21.96 7.41
N GLN A 156 -3.74 -22.19 8.73
CA GLN A 156 -3.62 -23.54 9.32
C GLN A 156 -4.94 -24.31 9.35
N LYS A 157 -6.07 -23.60 9.35
CA LYS A 157 -7.24 -24.13 8.68
C LYS A 157 -6.92 -24.16 7.18
N GLU A 158 -6.11 -25.13 6.73
CA GLU A 158 -6.51 -25.83 5.50
C GLU A 158 -8.01 -26.01 5.70
N PRO A 159 -8.86 -25.55 4.78
CA PRO A 159 -10.27 -25.77 4.97
C PRO A 159 -10.44 -27.29 5.09
N LYS A 160 -10.59 -27.78 6.32
CA LYS A 160 -10.73 -29.20 6.61
C LYS A 160 -12.00 -29.74 5.95
N ASP A 161 -12.88 -28.82 5.52
CA ASP A 161 -14.06 -29.09 4.71
C ASP A 161 -13.82 -29.04 3.19
N PHE A 162 -12.69 -28.56 2.67
CA PHE A 162 -12.38 -28.75 1.24
C PHE A 162 -12.10 -30.24 0.93
N ASN A 163 -11.53 -30.99 1.87
CA ASN A 163 -11.33 -32.45 1.72
C ASN A 163 -12.46 -33.30 2.32
N ASN A 164 -13.35 -32.75 3.16
CA ASN A 164 -14.43 -33.50 3.83
C ASN A 164 -15.85 -33.03 3.48
N GLY A 165 -16.08 -32.56 2.25
CA GLY A 165 -17.43 -32.51 1.70
C GLY A 165 -18.15 -31.16 1.77
N TRP A 166 -17.52 -30.11 1.25
CA TRP A 166 -18.27 -29.33 0.28
C TRP A 166 -18.31 -30.16 -1.01
N GLU A 167 -19.37 -30.96 -1.18
CA GLU A 167 -19.76 -31.42 -2.52
C GLU A 167 -20.06 -30.15 -3.32
N PHE A 168 -19.04 -29.58 -3.97
CA PHE A 168 -19.26 -28.75 -5.12
C PHE A 168 -19.94 -29.69 -6.13
N GLN A 169 -21.27 -29.67 -6.17
CA GLN A 169 -22.13 -30.57 -6.96
C GLN A 169 -21.94 -30.42 -8.48
N GLY A 170 -20.82 -29.85 -8.95
CA GLY A 170 -20.67 -29.40 -10.32
C GLY A 170 -19.24 -29.11 -10.81
N ILE A 171 -18.18 -29.62 -10.18
CA ILE A 171 -16.93 -29.82 -10.94
C ILE A 171 -16.91 -31.29 -11.32
N VAL A 172 -17.48 -31.55 -12.51
CA VAL A 172 -17.26 -32.77 -13.29
C VAL A 172 -15.79 -33.13 -13.18
N ASP A 173 -15.45 -34.40 -12.98
CA ASP A 173 -14.07 -34.91 -13.04
C ASP A 173 -13.38 -34.28 -14.26
N LEU A 174 -12.61 -33.20 -14.02
CA LEU A 174 -12.04 -32.39 -15.08
C LEU A 174 -10.93 -33.22 -15.66
N GLN A 175 -11.10 -33.58 -16.92
CA GLN A 175 -10.13 -34.36 -17.67
C GLN A 175 -9.71 -33.52 -18.87
N ILE A 176 -8.41 -33.41 -19.10
CA ILE A 176 -7.93 -32.91 -20.39
C ILE A 176 -8.36 -33.93 -21.44
N SER A 177 -8.91 -33.45 -22.55
CA SER A 177 -9.20 -34.33 -23.68
C SER A 177 -7.92 -35.00 -24.16
N ASP A 178 -7.97 -36.31 -24.43
CA ASP A 178 -6.88 -37.04 -25.06
C ASP A 178 -6.55 -36.52 -26.48
N GLU A 179 -7.43 -35.69 -27.06
CA GLU A 179 -7.27 -35.09 -28.38
C GLU A 179 -6.68 -33.68 -28.30
N GLY A 180 -5.38 -33.58 -28.61
CA GLY A 180 -4.69 -32.30 -28.82
C GLY A 180 -3.90 -31.80 -27.61
N ILE A 181 -3.29 -30.62 -27.78
CA ILE A 181 -2.59 -29.92 -26.71
C ILE A 181 -3.61 -28.99 -26.05
N PRO A 182 -3.84 -29.08 -24.73
CA PRO A 182 -4.74 -28.15 -24.05
C PRO A 182 -4.27 -26.70 -24.24
N PRO A 183 -5.20 -25.73 -24.38
CA PRO A 183 -4.83 -24.36 -24.66
C PRO A 183 -4.18 -23.70 -23.44
N ASP A 184 -3.36 -22.67 -23.69
CA ASP A 184 -2.95 -21.75 -22.64
C ASP A 184 -4.16 -20.92 -22.17
N ILE A 185 -4.24 -20.65 -20.87
CA ILE A 185 -5.31 -19.86 -20.26
C ILE A 185 -4.70 -18.60 -19.66
N TYR A 186 -5.07 -17.43 -20.19
CA TYR A 186 -4.68 -16.13 -19.67
C TYR A 186 -5.86 -15.49 -18.94
N TYR A 187 -5.70 -15.24 -17.64
CA TYR A 187 -6.62 -14.44 -16.86
C TYR A 187 -5.95 -13.13 -16.46
N ILE A 188 -6.24 -12.09 -17.24
CA ILE A 188 -5.68 -10.74 -17.09
C ILE A 188 -6.75 -9.82 -16.49
N ILE A 189 -6.45 -9.25 -15.33
CA ILE A 189 -7.32 -8.28 -14.64
C ILE A 189 -6.70 -6.89 -14.76
N LEU A 190 -7.49 -5.94 -15.23
CA LEU A 190 -7.16 -4.51 -15.28
C LEU A 190 -7.90 -3.80 -14.16
N ASP A 191 -7.19 -3.44 -13.09
CA ASP A 191 -7.81 -2.94 -11.87
C ASP A 191 -8.49 -1.58 -12.09
N MET A 192 -9.76 -1.49 -11.69
CA MET A 192 -10.67 -0.37 -11.93
C MET A 192 -10.91 -0.01 -13.40
N TYR A 193 -10.75 -0.92 -14.37
CA TYR A 193 -11.14 -0.65 -15.76
C TYR A 193 -12.66 -0.66 -15.92
N VAL A 194 -13.26 0.48 -16.23
CA VAL A 194 -14.72 0.64 -16.33
C VAL A 194 -15.26 0.32 -17.73
N ARG A 195 -16.58 0.07 -17.81
CA ARG A 195 -17.29 -0.24 -19.06
C ARG A 195 -17.27 0.94 -20.05
N ASP A 196 -17.51 0.63 -21.33
CA ASP A 196 -17.52 1.56 -22.46
C ASP A 196 -18.53 2.71 -22.30
N ASP A 197 -19.71 2.41 -21.76
CA ASP A 197 -20.72 3.44 -21.46
C ASP A 197 -20.24 4.42 -20.38
N VAL A 198 -19.62 3.92 -19.30
CA VAL A 198 -19.07 4.76 -18.23
C VAL A 198 -17.90 5.60 -18.74
N LEU A 199 -17.01 5.02 -19.56
CA LEU A 199 -15.92 5.76 -20.20
C LEU A 199 -16.45 6.92 -21.06
N MET A 200 -17.52 6.70 -21.80
CA MET A 200 -18.14 7.74 -22.63
C MET A 200 -18.84 8.82 -21.77
N GLU A 201 -19.70 8.41 -20.84
CA GLU A 201 -20.58 9.32 -20.09
C GLU A 201 -19.81 10.14 -19.04
N VAL A 202 -18.87 9.51 -18.33
CA VAL A 202 -18.20 10.08 -17.16
C VAL A 202 -16.82 10.63 -17.54
N PHE A 203 -16.07 9.90 -18.36
CA PHE A 203 -14.69 10.24 -18.71
C PHE A 203 -14.56 10.90 -20.10
N HIS A 204 -15.68 11.04 -20.83
CA HIS A 204 -15.74 11.63 -22.16
C HIS A 204 -14.78 10.97 -23.16
N TYR A 205 -14.59 9.66 -23.03
CA TYR A 205 -13.66 8.88 -23.84
C TYR A 205 -14.37 7.73 -24.56
N ASP A 206 -14.28 7.73 -25.89
CA ASP A 206 -14.76 6.65 -26.75
C ASP A 206 -13.69 5.58 -26.94
N ASN A 207 -13.85 4.44 -26.27
CA ASN A 207 -12.97 3.29 -26.43
C ASN A 207 -13.44 2.29 -27.51
N SER A 208 -14.46 2.62 -28.32
CA SER A 208 -14.97 1.72 -29.35
C SER A 208 -13.92 1.22 -30.35
N PRO A 209 -12.86 1.98 -30.73
CA PRO A 209 -11.81 1.44 -31.59
C PRO A 209 -11.09 0.24 -30.95
N PHE A 210 -10.80 0.31 -29.65
CA PHE A 210 -10.17 -0.79 -28.91
C PHE A 210 -11.08 -2.02 -28.86
N LEU A 211 -12.36 -1.84 -28.52
CA LEU A 211 -13.32 -2.95 -28.46
C LEU A 211 -13.55 -3.60 -29.82
N ASN A 212 -13.61 -2.80 -30.89
CA ASN A 212 -13.75 -3.33 -32.25
C ASN A 212 -12.53 -4.16 -32.64
N SER A 213 -11.31 -3.71 -32.31
CA SER A 213 -10.10 -4.52 -32.53
C SER A 213 -10.12 -5.82 -31.74
N LEU A 214 -10.57 -5.82 -30.48
CA LEU A 214 -10.73 -7.07 -29.72
C LEU A 214 -11.72 -8.04 -30.41
N ILE A 215 -12.84 -7.52 -30.91
CA ILE A 215 -13.82 -8.33 -31.65
C ILE A 215 -13.21 -8.91 -32.93
N GLU A 216 -12.40 -8.13 -33.65
CA GLU A 216 -11.68 -8.58 -34.84
C GLU A 216 -10.68 -9.71 -34.53
N GLU A 217 -10.04 -9.67 -33.35
CA GLU A 217 -9.19 -10.76 -32.81
C GLU A 217 -10.01 -11.94 -32.24
N GLY A 218 -11.34 -11.90 -32.33
CA GLY A 218 -12.24 -12.99 -31.92
C GLY A 218 -12.70 -12.95 -30.46
N PHE A 219 -12.47 -11.86 -29.73
CA PHE A 219 -12.95 -11.71 -28.36
C PHE A 219 -14.46 -11.46 -28.31
N PHE A 220 -15.09 -12.01 -27.26
CA PHE A 220 -16.47 -11.70 -26.91
C PHE A 220 -16.53 -10.56 -25.89
N ILE A 221 -17.23 -9.47 -26.21
CA ILE A 221 -17.42 -8.33 -25.31
C ILE A 221 -18.72 -8.50 -24.50
N ALA A 222 -18.59 -8.89 -23.24
CA ALA A 222 -19.69 -9.09 -22.32
C ALA A 222 -20.21 -7.78 -21.70
N ARG A 223 -20.87 -6.91 -22.49
CA ARG A 223 -21.29 -5.56 -22.06
C ARG A 223 -22.18 -5.50 -20.81
N CYS A 224 -22.94 -6.56 -20.54
CA CYS A 224 -23.82 -6.66 -19.37
C CYS A 224 -23.16 -7.35 -18.16
N SER A 225 -21.88 -7.70 -18.26
CA SER A 225 -21.13 -8.30 -17.15
C SER A 225 -20.98 -7.31 -16.00
N GLN A 226 -21.04 -7.83 -14.78
CA GLN A 226 -20.87 -7.06 -13.54
C GLN A 226 -19.84 -7.78 -12.68
N SER A 227 -19.04 -7.00 -11.95
CA SER A 227 -18.20 -7.57 -10.90
C SER A 227 -19.09 -8.20 -9.81
N ASN A 228 -18.68 -9.35 -9.28
CA ASN A 228 -19.39 -10.00 -8.17
C ASN A 228 -19.39 -9.12 -6.91
N TYR A 229 -18.32 -8.34 -6.69
CA TYR A 229 -18.15 -7.46 -5.55
C TYR A 229 -17.45 -6.16 -5.96
N GLN A 230 -17.74 -5.06 -5.26
CA GLN A 230 -17.16 -3.73 -5.55
C GLN A 230 -15.71 -3.54 -5.03
N ASP A 231 -15.16 -4.53 -4.33
CA ASP A 231 -13.86 -4.49 -3.67
C ASP A 231 -12.90 -5.49 -4.32
N THR A 232 -11.68 -5.06 -4.67
CA THR A 232 -10.72 -5.87 -5.43
C THR A 232 -10.44 -7.23 -4.77
N PRO A 233 -10.13 -7.32 -3.46
CA PRO A 233 -9.98 -8.62 -2.79
C PRO A 233 -11.16 -9.58 -2.98
N LEU A 234 -12.37 -9.08 -2.76
CA LEU A 234 -13.59 -9.86 -2.78
C LEU A 234 -13.93 -10.32 -4.21
N SER A 235 -13.77 -9.43 -5.19
CA SER A 235 -13.99 -9.73 -6.61
C SER A 235 -13.03 -10.80 -7.12
N ILE A 236 -11.73 -10.67 -6.81
CA ILE A 236 -10.71 -11.63 -7.22
C ILE A 236 -10.99 -13.00 -6.59
N ALA A 237 -11.20 -13.05 -5.27
CA ALA A 237 -11.51 -14.29 -4.58
C ALA A 237 -12.76 -14.99 -5.13
N SER A 238 -13.83 -14.24 -5.40
CA SER A 238 -15.05 -14.79 -6.00
C SER A 238 -14.79 -15.36 -7.40
N SER A 239 -14.12 -14.59 -8.26
CA SER A 239 -13.86 -15.01 -9.66
C SER A 239 -12.99 -16.26 -9.75
N LEU A 240 -11.96 -16.38 -8.91
CA LEU A 240 -11.05 -17.54 -8.91
C LEU A 240 -11.65 -18.78 -8.23
N ASN A 241 -12.73 -18.61 -7.46
CA ASN A 241 -13.47 -19.73 -6.86
C ASN A 241 -14.77 -20.08 -7.59
N LEU A 242 -15.08 -19.36 -8.69
CA LEU A 242 -16.26 -19.58 -9.52
C LEU A 242 -17.58 -19.52 -8.73
N ASN A 243 -17.60 -18.75 -7.64
CA ASN A 243 -18.73 -18.70 -6.72
C ASN A 243 -18.77 -17.40 -5.90
N TYR A 244 -19.90 -17.14 -5.28
CA TYR A 244 -20.07 -16.04 -4.34
C TYR A 244 -19.45 -16.37 -2.97
N LEU A 245 -18.96 -15.35 -2.27
CA LEU A 245 -18.25 -15.48 -1.00
C LEU A 245 -19.08 -16.14 0.10
N GLU A 246 -20.40 -15.99 0.08
CA GLU A 246 -21.34 -16.64 0.99
C GLU A 246 -21.20 -18.16 0.97
N THR A 247 -20.67 -18.73 -0.12
CA THR A 247 -20.54 -20.18 -0.25
C THR A 247 -19.26 -20.75 0.37
N PHE A 248 -18.18 -19.98 0.44
CA PHE A 248 -16.87 -20.49 0.90
C PHE A 248 -16.20 -19.64 1.98
N ALA A 249 -16.68 -18.42 2.20
CA ALA A 249 -16.12 -17.42 3.10
C ALA A 249 -17.18 -16.85 4.08
N GLN A 250 -18.29 -17.57 4.33
CA GLN A 250 -19.37 -17.11 5.21
C GLN A 250 -18.87 -16.72 6.62
N GLU A 251 -17.91 -17.47 7.20
CA GLU A 251 -17.34 -17.12 8.51
C GLU A 251 -16.64 -15.74 8.50
N LEU A 252 -16.05 -15.32 7.36
CA LEU A 252 -15.43 -14.01 7.21
C LEU A 252 -16.48 -12.91 7.18
N ILE A 253 -17.57 -13.16 6.44
CA ILE A 253 -18.71 -12.24 6.30
C ILE A 253 -19.41 -12.06 7.65
N ASP A 254 -19.71 -13.15 8.36
CA ASP A 254 -20.45 -13.14 9.63
C ASP A 254 -19.71 -12.41 10.75
N LYS A 255 -18.37 -12.40 10.69
CA LYS A 255 -17.52 -11.75 11.68
C LYS A 255 -17.12 -10.31 11.29
N GLU A 256 -17.63 -9.81 10.17
CA GLU A 256 -17.25 -8.50 9.61
C GLU A 256 -15.73 -8.35 9.53
N MET A 257 -15.03 -9.44 9.15
CA MET A 257 -13.57 -9.44 9.15
C MET A 257 -13.05 -8.55 8.02
N ASP A 258 -11.83 -8.04 8.20
CA ASP A 258 -11.14 -7.26 7.18
C ASP A 258 -11.09 -8.06 5.87
N HIS A 259 -11.52 -7.45 4.75
CA HIS A 259 -11.61 -8.08 3.44
C HIS A 259 -10.27 -8.68 2.99
N TYR A 260 -9.15 -8.14 3.46
CA TYR A 260 -7.81 -8.66 3.17
C TYR A 260 -7.53 -10.04 3.81
N GLN A 261 -8.35 -10.50 4.74
CA GLN A 261 -8.27 -11.86 5.29
C GLN A 261 -8.81 -12.93 4.33
N ILE A 262 -9.26 -12.54 3.11
CA ILE A 262 -9.65 -13.44 2.02
C ILE A 262 -8.45 -14.08 1.29
N GLU A 263 -7.22 -13.65 1.58
CA GLU A 263 -5.96 -14.13 0.97
C GLU A 263 -5.88 -15.66 0.80
N PRO A 264 -6.22 -16.50 1.79
CA PRO A 264 -6.17 -17.95 1.62
C PRO A 264 -7.06 -18.48 0.51
N PHE A 265 -8.17 -17.80 0.19
CA PHE A 265 -9.10 -18.17 -0.88
C PHE A 265 -8.63 -17.71 -2.26
N VAL A 266 -7.68 -16.78 -2.32
CA VAL A 266 -7.03 -16.37 -3.58
C VAL A 266 -5.86 -17.30 -3.88
N ASP A 267 -4.98 -17.53 -2.90
CA ASP A 267 -3.81 -18.40 -3.02
C ASP A 267 -4.20 -19.86 -3.29
N GLY A 268 -5.19 -20.38 -2.56
CA GLY A 268 -5.68 -21.76 -2.67
C GLY A 268 -6.93 -21.92 -3.55
N SER A 269 -7.17 -20.97 -4.45
CA SER A 269 -8.42 -20.88 -5.21
C SER A 269 -8.73 -22.13 -6.04
N THR A 270 -10.03 -22.36 -6.27
CA THR A 270 -10.50 -23.50 -7.08
C THR A 270 -9.88 -23.53 -8.47
N VAL A 271 -9.86 -22.42 -9.20
CA VAL A 271 -9.27 -22.37 -10.55
C VAL A 271 -7.80 -22.80 -10.53
N ARG A 272 -7.01 -22.27 -9.59
CA ARG A 272 -5.58 -22.59 -9.48
C ARG A 272 -5.37 -24.08 -9.15
N ARG A 273 -6.11 -24.61 -8.18
CA ARG A 273 -6.01 -26.02 -7.77
C ARG A 273 -6.41 -26.96 -8.90
N GLU A 274 -7.56 -26.73 -9.55
CA GLU A 274 -8.04 -27.63 -10.60
C GLU A 274 -7.12 -27.62 -11.83
N LEU A 275 -6.63 -26.44 -12.25
CA LEU A 275 -5.69 -26.35 -13.38
C LEU A 275 -4.34 -26.98 -13.03
N SER A 276 -3.85 -26.83 -11.79
CA SER A 276 -2.64 -27.50 -11.33
C SER A 276 -2.81 -29.03 -11.32
N ASN A 277 -3.97 -29.55 -10.88
CA ASN A 277 -4.29 -30.98 -10.93
C ASN A 277 -4.34 -31.54 -12.35
N LEU A 278 -4.74 -30.71 -13.33
CA LEU A 278 -4.69 -31.01 -14.76
C LEU A 278 -3.27 -30.91 -15.35
N GLY A 279 -2.26 -30.51 -14.59
CA GLY A 279 -0.88 -30.40 -15.05
C GLY A 279 -0.55 -29.10 -15.79
N TYR A 280 -1.37 -28.06 -15.65
CA TYR A 280 -1.01 -26.72 -16.14
C TYR A 280 0.13 -26.15 -15.30
N THR A 281 1.07 -25.47 -15.96
CA THR A 281 2.06 -24.63 -15.28
C THR A 281 1.39 -23.35 -14.79
N ILE A 282 1.48 -23.06 -13.50
CA ILE A 282 0.93 -21.84 -12.92
C ILE A 282 1.95 -20.71 -13.07
N VAL A 283 1.56 -19.66 -13.78
CA VAL A 283 2.39 -18.48 -14.04
C VAL A 283 1.73 -17.27 -13.40
N ASN A 284 2.51 -16.53 -12.61
CA ASN A 284 2.08 -15.26 -12.02
C ASN A 284 3.13 -14.19 -12.22
N VAL A 285 2.69 -12.93 -12.28
CA VAL A 285 3.56 -11.77 -12.45
C VAL A 285 3.32 -10.81 -11.31
N GLU A 286 4.38 -10.20 -10.79
CA GLU A 286 4.28 -9.23 -9.71
C GLU A 286 3.24 -8.13 -10.03
N SER A 287 2.26 -7.97 -9.15
CA SER A 287 1.23 -6.93 -9.27
C SER A 287 1.49 -5.75 -8.34
N GLY A 288 2.37 -5.92 -7.35
CA GLY A 288 2.55 -5.01 -6.21
C GLY A 288 1.34 -4.93 -5.29
N PHE A 289 0.35 -5.80 -5.49
CA PHE A 289 -0.81 -5.95 -4.63
C PHE A 289 -0.74 -7.33 -3.97
N PHE A 290 -0.41 -7.35 -2.68
CA PHE A 290 0.07 -8.56 -1.98
C PHE A 290 -0.85 -9.78 -2.16
N LEU A 291 -2.17 -9.59 -2.22
CA LEU A 291 -3.18 -10.63 -2.41
C LEU A 291 -3.02 -11.43 -3.73
N THR A 292 -2.35 -10.83 -4.72
CA THR A 292 -2.20 -11.37 -6.07
C THR A 292 -0.75 -11.70 -6.43
N GLU A 293 0.15 -11.68 -5.43
CA GLU A 293 1.55 -12.09 -5.57
C GLU A 293 1.72 -13.56 -5.19
N TRP A 294 1.42 -14.48 -6.11
CA TRP A 294 1.58 -15.92 -5.92
C TRP A 294 3.06 -16.33 -6.02
N LYS A 295 3.81 -16.05 -4.96
CA LYS A 295 5.26 -16.34 -4.89
C LYS A 295 5.58 -17.83 -4.91
N ASP A 296 4.58 -18.68 -4.70
CA ASP A 296 4.65 -20.13 -4.78
C ASP A 296 4.18 -20.70 -6.13
N ALA A 297 3.86 -19.85 -7.13
CA ALA A 297 3.58 -20.29 -8.49
C ALA A 297 4.80 -20.98 -9.12
N ASP A 298 4.57 -21.89 -10.06
CA ASP A 298 5.64 -22.60 -10.78
C ASP A 298 6.60 -21.62 -11.47
N MET A 299 6.04 -20.53 -11.99
CA MET A 299 6.78 -19.40 -12.53
C MET A 299 6.25 -18.09 -11.95
N TYR A 300 6.99 -17.49 -11.02
CA TYR A 300 6.73 -16.15 -10.51
C TYR A 300 7.70 -15.13 -11.13
N LEU A 301 7.17 -14.28 -12.01
CA LEU A 301 7.92 -13.23 -12.69
C LEU A 301 7.90 -11.96 -11.85
N GLN A 302 9.09 -11.51 -11.43
CA GLN A 302 9.25 -10.28 -10.65
C GLN A 302 10.45 -9.46 -11.12
N ARG A 303 10.39 -8.14 -10.88
CA ARG A 303 11.56 -7.28 -11.02
C ARG A 303 12.62 -7.73 -10.02
N GLN A 304 13.89 -7.50 -10.36
CA GLN A 304 14.99 -7.92 -9.51
C GLN A 304 14.82 -7.39 -8.07
N GLU A 305 14.75 -8.32 -7.10
CA GLU A 305 14.59 -7.96 -5.70
C GLU A 305 15.75 -7.07 -5.24
N LYS A 306 15.40 -5.96 -4.59
CA LYS A 306 16.38 -5.13 -3.89
C LYS A 306 16.83 -5.88 -2.64
N THR A 307 18.12 -6.15 -2.54
CA THR A 307 18.73 -6.67 -1.30
C THR A 307 18.38 -5.77 -0.11
N VAL A 308 18.38 -6.31 1.11
CA VAL A 308 18.16 -5.49 2.33
C VAL A 308 19.06 -4.26 2.37
N LEU A 309 20.32 -4.38 1.95
CA LEU A 309 21.26 -3.26 1.88
C LEU A 309 20.85 -2.21 0.82
N GLN A 310 20.38 -2.63 -0.35
CA GLN A 310 19.85 -1.72 -1.37
C GLN A 310 18.55 -1.06 -0.92
N SER A 311 17.69 -1.79 -0.21
CA SER A 311 16.46 -1.26 0.38
C SER A 311 16.75 -0.22 1.47
N LEU A 312 17.85 -0.39 2.22
CA LEU A 312 18.33 0.60 3.21
C LEU A 312 19.08 1.78 2.59
N ALA A 313 19.51 1.70 1.33
CA ALA A 313 20.13 2.82 0.64
C ALA A 313 19.11 3.95 0.40
N ILE A 314 19.58 5.20 0.41
CA ILE A 314 18.74 6.38 0.13
C ILE A 314 18.41 6.37 -1.36
N GLY A 315 17.31 5.70 -1.72
CA GLY A 315 16.87 5.50 -3.10
C GLY A 315 15.51 6.12 -3.39
N GLY A 316 15.05 7.09 -2.60
CA GLY A 316 13.67 7.59 -2.65
C GLY A 316 12.80 7.11 -1.49
N LEU A 317 11.68 7.80 -1.26
CA LEU A 317 10.65 7.37 -0.31
C LEU A 317 9.84 6.22 -0.92
N ASN A 318 9.53 5.22 -0.10
CA ASN A 318 8.50 4.22 -0.46
C ASN A 318 7.11 4.73 -0.03
N GLU A 319 6.05 4.02 -0.39
CA GLU A 319 4.66 4.42 -0.14
C GLU A 319 4.34 4.59 1.36
N PHE A 320 4.87 3.70 2.20
CA PHE A 320 4.75 3.78 3.66
C PHE A 320 5.46 5.02 4.23
N GLU A 321 6.65 5.34 3.74
CA GLU A 321 7.43 6.51 4.17
C GLU A 321 6.85 7.82 3.66
N SER A 322 6.31 7.83 2.44
CA SER A 322 5.54 8.94 1.91
C SER A 322 4.33 9.22 2.78
N MET A 323 3.58 8.18 3.15
CA MET A 323 2.45 8.29 4.08
C MET A 323 2.88 8.77 5.47
N LEU A 324 3.98 8.21 6.01
CA LEU A 324 4.55 8.63 7.29
C LEU A 324 4.95 10.10 7.28
N LEU A 325 5.67 10.55 6.25
CA LEU A 325 6.10 11.94 6.16
C LEU A 325 4.89 12.87 6.01
N TYR A 326 3.88 12.46 5.23
CA TYR A 326 2.67 13.23 5.04
C TYR A 326 1.82 13.38 6.31
N SER A 327 1.84 12.40 7.23
CA SER A 327 1.16 12.49 8.53
C SER A 327 1.96 13.26 9.60
N THR A 328 3.18 13.70 9.28
CA THR A 328 4.07 14.44 10.20
C THR A 328 4.27 15.90 9.79
N ALA A 329 5.06 16.64 10.56
CA ALA A 329 5.59 17.94 10.13
C ALA A 329 6.48 17.85 8.87
N GLY A 330 6.89 16.65 8.46
CA GLY A 330 7.53 16.38 7.18
C GLY A 330 6.67 16.76 5.97
N MET A 331 5.35 16.88 6.12
CA MET A 331 4.47 17.32 5.03
C MET A 331 4.82 18.71 4.48
N LEU A 332 5.46 19.57 5.29
CA LEU A 332 5.93 20.89 4.86
C LEU A 332 7.00 20.79 3.76
N LEU A 333 7.74 19.67 3.70
CA LEU A 333 8.67 19.41 2.61
C LEU A 333 7.95 19.20 1.28
N ASN A 334 6.71 18.70 1.30
CA ASN A 334 5.89 18.58 0.10
C ASN A 334 5.43 19.97 -0.41
N GLU A 335 5.18 20.94 0.47
CA GLU A 335 4.94 22.32 0.03
C GLU A 335 6.18 22.90 -0.65
N VAL A 336 7.37 22.64 -0.10
CA VAL A 336 8.64 23.10 -0.71
C VAL A 336 8.96 22.37 -2.02
N ARG A 337 8.48 21.13 -2.20
CA ARG A 337 8.59 20.40 -3.48
C ARG A 337 7.95 21.18 -4.63
N THR A 338 6.82 21.85 -4.40
CA THR A 338 6.15 22.68 -5.42
C THR A 338 7.00 23.87 -5.88
N LEU A 339 8.02 24.27 -5.11
CA LEU A 339 9.00 25.30 -5.47
C LEU A 339 10.13 24.80 -6.38
N ARG A 340 9.94 23.64 -7.05
CA ARG A 340 10.84 23.04 -8.06
C ARG A 340 12.26 22.71 -7.56
N SER A 341 12.40 22.16 -6.36
CA SER A 341 13.69 21.64 -5.91
C SER A 341 14.10 20.41 -6.73
N GLN A 342 15.20 20.53 -7.49
CA GLN A 342 15.78 19.42 -8.28
C GLN A 342 16.18 18.21 -7.42
N VAL A 343 16.38 18.40 -6.12
CA VAL A 343 16.80 17.34 -5.18
C VAL A 343 15.59 16.63 -4.57
N LEU A 344 14.51 17.37 -4.25
CA LEU A 344 13.35 16.79 -3.57
C LEU A 344 12.42 16.06 -4.53
N ILE A 345 12.30 16.51 -5.78
CA ILE A 345 11.42 15.87 -6.78
C ILE A 345 11.73 14.37 -6.92
N PRO A 346 12.97 13.94 -7.21
CA PRO A 346 13.28 12.51 -7.33
C PRO A 346 13.04 11.71 -6.03
N LEU A 347 13.26 12.33 -4.87
CA LEU A 347 13.06 11.67 -3.57
C LEU A 347 11.58 11.32 -3.32
N PHE A 348 10.67 12.23 -3.66
CA PHE A 348 9.23 12.05 -3.49
C PHE A 348 8.56 11.30 -4.66
N ASP A 349 9.14 11.37 -5.86
CA ASP A 349 8.57 10.71 -7.05
C ASP A 349 9.00 9.26 -7.24
N GLN A 350 9.94 8.77 -6.43
CA GLN A 350 10.42 7.40 -6.56
C GLN A 350 9.30 6.37 -6.51
N SER A 351 8.34 6.48 -5.57
CA SER A 351 7.27 5.51 -5.47
C SER A 351 6.40 5.47 -6.74
N TYR A 352 6.14 6.61 -7.38
CA TYR A 352 5.46 6.67 -8.68
C TYR A 352 6.30 6.01 -9.79
N ILE A 353 7.61 6.23 -9.81
CA ILE A 353 8.52 5.62 -10.78
C ILE A 353 8.55 4.09 -10.60
N GLU A 354 8.63 3.61 -9.36
CA GLU A 354 8.61 2.18 -9.04
C GLU A 354 7.30 1.54 -9.46
N ARG A 355 6.15 2.17 -9.17
CA ARG A 355 4.84 1.70 -9.62
C ARG A 355 4.77 1.64 -11.15
N ARG A 356 5.20 2.69 -11.84
CA ARG A 356 5.26 2.73 -13.31
C ARG A 356 6.09 1.57 -13.88
N ASN A 357 7.28 1.35 -13.32
CA ASN A 357 8.18 0.29 -13.77
C ASN A 357 7.61 -1.11 -13.53
N GLN A 358 6.89 -1.30 -12.42
CA GLN A 358 6.18 -2.54 -12.13
C GLN A 358 5.10 -2.85 -13.17
N ILE A 359 4.26 -1.87 -13.49
CA ILE A 359 3.19 -2.02 -14.48
C ILE A 359 3.77 -2.32 -15.86
N LEU A 360 4.84 -1.61 -16.25
CA LEU A 360 5.54 -1.90 -17.50
C LEU A 360 6.12 -3.30 -17.50
N TYR A 361 6.76 -3.73 -16.41
CA TYR A 361 7.28 -5.09 -16.29
C TYR A 361 6.17 -6.13 -16.45
N ALA A 362 5.00 -5.93 -15.84
CA ALA A 362 3.87 -6.84 -15.99
C ALA A 362 3.38 -6.93 -17.45
N LEU A 363 3.25 -5.79 -18.13
CA LEU A 363 2.86 -5.73 -19.54
C LEU A 363 3.92 -6.35 -20.47
N ASP A 364 5.20 -6.07 -20.25
CA ASP A 364 6.32 -6.59 -21.03
C ASP A 364 6.53 -8.10 -20.81
N SER A 365 6.13 -8.62 -19.65
CA SER A 365 6.23 -10.04 -19.31
C SER A 365 5.27 -10.91 -20.12
N LEU A 366 4.15 -10.36 -20.62
CA LEU A 366 3.16 -11.11 -21.41
C LEU A 366 3.80 -11.76 -22.65
N ASP A 367 4.63 -11.03 -23.39
CA ASP A 367 5.36 -11.54 -24.56
C ASP A 367 6.30 -12.70 -24.17
N THR A 368 6.97 -12.58 -23.01
CA THR A 368 7.90 -13.61 -22.52
C THR A 368 7.16 -14.89 -22.15
N ILE A 369 5.99 -14.76 -21.49
CA ILE A 369 5.16 -15.88 -21.07
C ILE A 369 4.58 -16.63 -22.27
N ALA A 370 4.18 -15.90 -23.33
CA ALA A 370 3.66 -16.48 -24.56
C ALA A 370 4.61 -17.51 -25.18
N THR A 371 5.92 -17.26 -25.11
CA THR A 371 6.94 -18.17 -25.67
C THR A 371 7.28 -19.39 -24.80
N SER A 372 6.75 -19.48 -23.57
CA SER A 372 7.03 -20.61 -22.67
C SER A 372 6.30 -21.88 -23.14
N PRO A 373 6.93 -23.07 -23.11
CA PRO A 373 6.33 -24.30 -23.61
C PRO A 373 5.33 -24.93 -22.62
N GLY A 374 4.38 -25.70 -23.17
CA GLY A 374 3.40 -26.47 -22.40
C GLY A 374 2.19 -25.65 -21.96
N PRO A 375 1.08 -26.32 -21.58
CA PRO A 375 -0.13 -25.64 -21.14
C PRO A 375 0.11 -24.88 -19.85
N LYS A 376 -0.30 -23.62 -19.82
CA LYS A 376 -0.08 -22.73 -18.69
C LYS A 376 -1.34 -21.96 -18.29
N PHE A 377 -1.49 -21.72 -17.00
CA PHE A 377 -2.47 -20.80 -16.46
C PHE A 377 -1.74 -19.54 -16.02
N VAL A 378 -1.95 -18.45 -16.75
CA VAL A 378 -1.30 -17.17 -16.50
C VAL A 378 -2.29 -16.25 -15.80
N PHE A 379 -2.01 -15.93 -14.54
CA PHE A 379 -2.77 -14.94 -13.80
C PHE A 379 -1.96 -13.65 -13.69
N VAL A 380 -2.49 -12.57 -14.27
CA VAL A 380 -1.85 -11.25 -14.26
C VAL A 380 -2.84 -10.22 -13.73
N HIS A 381 -2.52 -9.64 -12.58
CA HIS A 381 -3.26 -8.51 -12.04
C HIS A 381 -2.49 -7.22 -12.29
N ILE A 382 -3.00 -6.40 -13.21
CA ILE A 382 -2.41 -5.12 -13.58
C ILE A 382 -3.19 -4.02 -12.85
N VAL A 383 -2.55 -3.38 -11.87
CA VAL A 383 -3.17 -2.38 -10.99
C VAL A 383 -3.30 -1.00 -11.70
N VAL A 384 -3.88 -0.99 -12.90
CA VAL A 384 -4.15 0.17 -13.79
C VAL A 384 -5.44 -0.13 -14.56
N PRO A 385 -6.34 0.87 -14.75
CA PRO A 385 -6.19 2.31 -14.55
C PRO A 385 -6.33 2.85 -13.11
N HIS A 386 -6.38 2.01 -12.08
CA HIS A 386 -6.41 2.40 -10.65
C HIS A 386 -5.42 3.56 -10.32
N PRO A 387 -5.86 4.61 -9.57
CA PRO A 387 -5.01 5.72 -9.15
C PRO A 387 -3.89 5.27 -8.18
N PRO A 388 -2.84 6.08 -7.96
CA PRO A 388 -2.46 7.20 -8.79
C PRO A 388 -2.03 6.86 -10.24
N PHE A 389 -2.55 7.59 -11.21
CA PHE A 389 -2.09 7.66 -12.60
C PHE A 389 -0.56 7.85 -12.83
N VAL A 390 0.13 6.89 -13.44
CA VAL A 390 1.57 7.01 -13.75
C VAL A 390 1.88 7.12 -15.24
N PHE A 391 0.83 7.10 -16.08
CA PHE A 391 0.93 7.20 -17.53
C PHE A 391 0.02 8.29 -18.10
N GLY A 392 0.54 9.07 -19.03
CA GLY A 392 -0.25 9.78 -20.03
C GLY A 392 -0.61 8.87 -21.21
N PRO A 393 -1.40 9.35 -22.18
CA PRO A 393 -1.94 8.57 -23.30
C PRO A 393 -0.91 7.88 -24.21
N ASP A 394 0.33 8.37 -24.27
CA ASP A 394 1.42 7.77 -25.05
C ASP A 394 2.47 7.08 -24.15
N GLY A 395 2.15 6.90 -22.87
CA GLY A 395 3.01 6.25 -21.87
C GLY A 395 4.05 7.19 -21.25
N GLU A 396 4.01 8.48 -21.56
CA GLU A 396 4.79 9.53 -20.90
C GLU A 396 4.40 9.66 -19.42
N TYR A 397 5.27 10.30 -18.63
CA TYR A 397 5.02 10.46 -17.20
C TYR A 397 3.86 11.44 -16.95
N PHE A 398 2.86 11.02 -16.17
CA PHE A 398 1.77 11.90 -15.75
C PHE A 398 2.23 12.80 -14.58
N PRO A 399 2.17 14.15 -14.69
CA PRO A 399 2.66 15.06 -13.65
C PRO A 399 1.91 14.92 -12.32
N ARG A 400 2.64 15.01 -11.19
CA ARG A 400 2.08 14.86 -9.84
C ARG A 400 2.33 16.04 -8.93
N THR A 401 1.34 16.30 -8.07
CA THR A 401 1.36 17.38 -7.06
C THR A 401 1.28 16.86 -5.63
N THR A 402 1.05 15.57 -5.46
CA THR A 402 0.89 14.88 -4.17
C THR A 402 1.90 13.74 -4.08
N PRO A 403 2.21 13.23 -2.87
CA PRO A 403 2.97 12.00 -2.71
C PRO A 403 2.07 10.78 -2.90
N LEU A 404 2.61 9.68 -3.44
CA LEU A 404 1.91 8.39 -3.48
C LEU A 404 1.96 7.76 -2.08
N THR A 405 0.78 7.40 -1.57
CA THR A 405 0.57 6.81 -0.24
C THR A 405 -0.31 5.56 -0.37
N LEU A 406 -0.39 4.74 0.68
CA LEU A 406 -1.12 3.46 0.62
C LEU A 406 -2.65 3.62 0.52
N ASN A 407 -3.25 4.66 1.10
CA ASN A 407 -4.71 4.82 1.22
C ASN A 407 -5.22 6.28 1.13
N LEU A 408 -4.34 7.24 0.81
CA LEU A 408 -4.66 8.67 0.84
C LEU A 408 -4.38 9.32 -0.51
N ASP A 409 -4.94 8.75 -1.57
CA ASP A 409 -4.85 9.34 -2.89
C ASP A 409 -5.73 10.59 -2.97
N MET A 410 -5.10 11.74 -2.83
CA MET A 410 -5.77 13.05 -2.89
C MET A 410 -6.14 13.46 -4.32
N GLU A 411 -5.93 12.58 -5.30
CA GLU A 411 -6.24 12.85 -6.70
C GLU A 411 -7.74 12.93 -6.95
N ASP A 412 -8.54 12.30 -6.07
CA ASP A 412 -10.00 12.42 -6.06
C ASP A 412 -10.50 13.82 -5.68
N ARG A 413 -9.64 14.68 -5.09
CA ARG A 413 -10.04 16.05 -4.73
C ARG A 413 -10.33 16.94 -5.95
N TYR A 414 -9.80 16.61 -7.13
CA TYR A 414 -9.95 17.41 -8.34
C TYR A 414 -10.44 16.56 -9.51
N TRP A 415 -11.76 16.53 -9.71
CA TRP A 415 -12.42 15.69 -10.69
C TRP A 415 -11.87 15.81 -12.12
N ASP A 416 -11.59 17.03 -12.58
CA ASP A 416 -11.03 17.25 -13.93
C ASP A 416 -9.65 16.57 -14.09
N ARG A 417 -8.81 16.61 -13.04
CA ARG A 417 -7.50 15.96 -13.03
C ARG A 417 -7.63 14.44 -12.94
N TYR A 418 -8.64 13.96 -12.22
CA TYR A 418 -8.97 12.54 -12.17
C TYR A 418 -9.37 12.01 -13.54
N ILE A 419 -10.27 12.71 -14.24
CA ILE A 419 -10.67 12.36 -15.62
C ILE A 419 -9.45 12.36 -16.54
N GLU A 420 -8.65 13.43 -16.53
CA GLU A 420 -7.45 13.54 -17.37
C GLU A 420 -6.49 12.36 -17.15
N GLY A 421 -6.18 12.06 -15.88
CA GLY A 421 -5.27 10.97 -15.52
C GLY A 421 -5.81 9.59 -15.83
N TYR A 422 -7.07 9.32 -15.47
CA TYR A 422 -7.72 8.04 -15.73
C TYR A 422 -7.81 7.76 -17.23
N THR A 423 -8.32 8.71 -18.01
CA THR A 423 -8.44 8.60 -19.46
C THR A 423 -7.08 8.41 -20.13
N GLY A 424 -6.05 9.14 -19.68
CA GLY A 424 -4.68 8.96 -20.15
C GLY A 424 -4.16 7.53 -19.95
N GLN A 425 -4.36 6.96 -18.76
CA GLN A 425 -3.96 5.57 -18.50
C GLN A 425 -4.73 4.55 -19.33
N VAL A 426 -6.05 4.74 -19.49
CA VAL A 426 -6.88 3.83 -20.31
C VAL A 426 -6.42 3.84 -21.77
N ILE A 427 -6.12 5.02 -22.34
CA ILE A 427 -5.61 5.11 -23.72
C ILE A 427 -4.28 4.35 -23.87
N PHE A 428 -3.34 4.58 -22.93
CA PHE A 428 -2.06 3.89 -22.95
C PHE A 428 -2.23 2.37 -22.79
N LEU A 429 -3.05 1.94 -21.83
CA LEU A 429 -3.29 0.54 -21.53
C LEU A 429 -3.93 -0.19 -22.72
N ASN A 430 -4.93 0.41 -23.38
CA ASN A 430 -5.56 -0.16 -24.57
C ASN A 430 -4.54 -0.38 -25.69
N LYS A 431 -3.64 0.59 -25.94
CA LYS A 431 -2.56 0.44 -26.94
C LYS A 431 -1.63 -0.74 -26.58
N ARG A 432 -1.23 -0.83 -25.31
CA ARG A 432 -0.31 -1.89 -24.85
C ARG A 432 -0.93 -3.29 -24.91
N LEU A 433 -2.21 -3.41 -24.55
CA LEU A 433 -2.92 -4.69 -24.59
C LEU A 433 -3.15 -5.19 -26.00
N LEU A 434 -3.51 -4.30 -26.95
CA LEU A 434 -3.63 -4.71 -28.35
C LEU A 434 -2.33 -5.29 -28.90
N VAL A 435 -1.20 -4.64 -28.60
CA VAL A 435 0.12 -5.17 -28.99
C VAL A 435 0.35 -6.56 -28.38
N ALA A 436 0.06 -6.74 -27.09
CA ALA A 436 0.26 -8.02 -26.41
C ALA A 436 -0.69 -9.14 -26.90
N ILE A 437 -1.87 -8.80 -27.40
CA ILE A 437 -2.84 -9.76 -27.95
C ILE A 437 -2.50 -10.16 -29.38
N GLN A 438 -1.92 -9.23 -30.16
CA GLN A 438 -1.62 -9.43 -31.58
C GLN A 438 -0.25 -10.06 -31.85
N ASN A 439 0.66 -9.98 -30.88
CA ASN A 439 1.95 -10.67 -30.89
C ASN A 439 1.78 -12.16 -30.55
#